data_AF-A0AAP0DSB8-F1
#
_entry.id   AF-A0AAP0DSB8-F1
#
_cell.length_a   1.000
_cell.length_b   1.000
_cell.length_c   1.000
_cell.angle_alpha   90.00
_cell.angle_beta   90.00
_cell.angle_gamma   90.00
#
_symmetry.space_group_name_H-M   'P 1'
#
loop_
_entity.id
_entity.type
_entity.pdbx_description
1 polymer ?
#
loop_
_entity_poly.entity_id
_entity_poly.type
_entity_poly.pdbx_seq_one_letter_code
_entity_poly.pdbx_strand_id
1 'polypeptide(L)'
;MWTHLFISLIVFSTSSHASDSNSNSNSSSSSSCPIDFNYVNTFPSDTSDCAAANATGNCCSTLRSLFGIGLSHHLQQHKAFYFQNSLSSAACLSDFQSHLDSIPNLRQNFSACLTSANEFVANPSNCAGIMTESDWIRTVGPTPVLDSACNGDLAAFLKCKSCLDAGMAVNTRLVSLNQNSTKCFEFTAIYAAGIINSLGPDDIRTADCILGVSVAASKSKSKSKSKKNTIFAISGALIGTVVVLGVILIYRRYNYKKKEAQLHTDYVTNVKARVLPNTGAKWFGIAELDLATNRFSQQNFIGEGGFGVVYKGTLTDGTVVAVKKMTSFDAEADDDFVNEAEIISKIRHRNLLPLRGFCATSDPINGPERYLVYDFMPNGSLHDHIFNPKASSKRLSWPQRKSIILDVANGISYLHNGIKPAIFHRDIKATNILLDSNMKALVADFGLAKQSRDGQSHMTTRIAGTYGYVAPEYALYGQLTEKGDVYSFGIIVLEIMSGKKVLEEVKGVNPGMVLIADWAWELVKSGRIEEAFDSSMRDGTLPKSVMSRFVRVGLLCAHAMVAIRPTISEALKMLEGDIDIPPLVDRPPPLGHESARLSFQHSNSLWSSTQGSVFSSGINT
;
A
#
# COMPACT_ATOMS: atom_id res chain seq x y z
N MET A 1 31.87 -18.40 5.11
CA MET A 1 33.06 -18.33 5.97
C MET A 1 32.66 -17.46 7.16
N TRP A 2 32.10 -18.07 8.21
CA TRP A 2 32.81 -18.43 9.46
C TRP A 2 33.15 -17.17 10.29
N THR A 3 32.40 -16.87 11.35
CA THR A 3 32.67 -17.20 12.79
C THR A 3 33.22 -15.97 13.54
N HIS A 4 32.53 -15.52 14.62
CA HIS A 4 32.98 -15.59 16.04
C HIS A 4 34.11 -14.59 16.40
N LEU A 5 34.38 -14.10 17.61
CA LEU A 5 33.83 -14.06 18.98
C LEU A 5 34.74 -13.00 19.70
N PHE A 6 34.22 -12.31 20.71
CA PHE A 6 34.83 -11.93 22.02
C PHE A 6 36.25 -11.32 22.14
N ILE A 7 36.44 -10.42 23.12
CA ILE A 7 37.31 -10.63 24.30
C ILE A 7 37.20 -9.45 25.30
N SER A 8 36.92 -9.84 26.57
CA SER A 8 37.40 -9.37 27.89
C SER A 8 37.39 -7.86 28.29
N LEU A 9 37.19 -7.47 29.55
CA LEU A 9 37.84 -7.97 30.78
C LEU A 9 37.03 -7.71 32.07
N ILE A 10 37.26 -8.63 33.01
CA ILE A 10 36.92 -8.64 34.44
C ILE A 10 37.93 -7.79 35.23
N VAL A 11 37.49 -7.05 36.27
CA VAL A 11 38.25 -6.88 37.54
C VAL A 11 37.26 -6.79 38.71
N PHE A 12 37.60 -7.51 39.79
CA PHE A 12 36.90 -7.77 41.04
C PHE A 12 37.25 -6.77 42.17
N SER A 13 36.43 -6.81 43.24
CA SER A 13 36.74 -6.58 44.68
C SER A 13 36.97 -5.13 45.18
N THR A 14 36.55 -4.67 46.37
CA THR A 14 36.00 -5.29 47.62
C THR A 14 35.58 -4.21 48.65
N SER A 15 34.61 -4.55 49.53
CA SER A 15 34.49 -4.22 51.00
C SER A 15 34.36 -2.75 51.46
N SER A 16 33.64 -2.33 52.51
CA SER A 16 32.85 -2.93 53.60
C SER A 16 32.25 -1.80 54.48
N HIS A 17 31.34 -2.16 55.41
CA HIS A 17 30.79 -1.40 56.56
C HIS A 17 29.53 -0.55 56.30
N ALA A 18 28.48 -0.55 57.14
CA ALA A 18 28.24 -1.16 58.45
C ALA A 18 26.73 -1.40 58.67
N SER A 19 26.48 -2.31 59.61
CA SER A 19 25.23 -2.73 60.21
C SER A 19 24.41 -1.59 60.83
N ASP A 20 23.09 -1.66 60.72
CA ASP A 20 22.26 -1.69 61.93
C ASP A 20 20.92 -2.39 61.66
N SER A 21 20.70 -3.43 62.46
CA SER A 21 19.49 -4.22 62.55
C SER A 21 18.42 -3.41 63.28
N ASN A 22 17.24 -3.27 62.68
CA ASN A 22 16.03 -3.18 63.49
C ASN A 22 14.84 -3.85 62.81
N SER A 23 14.29 -4.78 63.56
CA SER A 23 13.09 -5.57 63.28
C SER A 23 11.96 -4.73 62.71
N ASN A 24 11.35 -5.17 61.61
CA ASN A 24 9.94 -4.94 61.39
C ASN A 24 9.31 -6.12 60.67
N SER A 25 8.54 -6.88 61.47
CA SER A 25 7.36 -7.63 61.10
C SER A 25 7.34 -8.34 59.73
N ASN A 26 7.48 -9.67 59.78
CA ASN A 26 6.62 -10.56 59.01
C ASN A 26 5.18 -10.03 59.04
N SER A 27 4.74 -9.32 58.00
CA SER A 27 3.33 -9.12 57.74
C SER A 27 2.83 -10.32 56.97
N SER A 28 2.17 -11.20 57.72
CA SER A 28 1.23 -12.20 57.25
C SER A 28 0.55 -11.77 55.94
N SER A 29 0.77 -12.55 54.87
CA SER A 29 -0.03 -12.49 53.65
C SER A 29 -1.50 -12.68 53.99
N SER A 30 -2.26 -11.58 54.08
CA SER A 30 -3.71 -11.66 54.26
C SER A 30 -4.32 -12.25 52.99
N SER A 31 -4.89 -13.44 53.12
CA SER A 31 -5.64 -14.17 52.10
C SER A 31 -7.04 -13.58 51.83
N SER A 32 -7.26 -12.29 52.12
CA SER A 32 -8.54 -11.62 52.00
C SER A 32 -8.70 -10.92 50.64
N CYS A 33 -9.92 -10.91 50.12
CA CYS A 33 -10.23 -10.15 48.91
C CYS A 33 -10.08 -8.64 49.16
N PRO A 34 -9.33 -7.89 48.33
CA PRO A 34 -9.19 -6.44 48.47
C PRO A 34 -10.36 -5.64 47.86
N ILE A 35 -11.45 -6.28 47.45
CA ILE A 35 -12.63 -5.63 46.84
C ILE A 35 -13.80 -5.73 47.82
N ASP A 36 -14.51 -4.63 48.00
CA ASP A 36 -15.81 -4.62 48.69
C ASP A 36 -16.94 -4.93 47.70
N PHE A 37 -17.60 -6.09 47.85
CA PHE A 37 -18.71 -6.53 47.01
C PHE A 37 -20.10 -6.18 47.57
N ASN A 38 -20.22 -5.32 48.58
CA ASN A 38 -21.50 -4.93 49.17
C ASN A 38 -22.52 -4.37 48.16
N TYR A 39 -22.05 -3.71 47.08
CA TYR A 39 -22.90 -3.15 46.02
C TYR A 39 -23.70 -4.24 45.28
N VAL A 40 -23.22 -5.49 45.25
CA VAL A 40 -23.86 -6.59 44.50
C VAL A 40 -25.30 -6.81 44.96
N ASN A 41 -25.55 -6.67 46.26
CA ASN A 41 -26.88 -6.85 46.86
C ASN A 41 -27.85 -5.71 46.53
N THR A 42 -27.34 -4.53 46.17
CA THR A 42 -28.14 -3.31 45.95
C THR A 42 -28.21 -2.90 44.48
N PHE A 43 -27.34 -3.44 43.63
CA PHE A 43 -27.27 -3.11 42.22
C PHE A 43 -28.45 -3.73 41.44
N PRO A 44 -29.25 -2.93 40.69
CA PRO A 44 -30.47 -3.40 40.04
C PRO A 44 -30.20 -4.15 38.71
N SER A 45 -29.47 -5.27 38.77
CA SER A 45 -29.18 -6.10 37.60
C SER A 45 -30.41 -6.88 37.09
N ASP A 46 -30.56 -6.97 35.77
CA ASP A 46 -31.52 -7.85 35.12
C ASP A 46 -31.00 -9.29 35.13
N THR A 47 -31.80 -10.19 35.71
CA THR A 47 -31.46 -11.61 35.87
C THR A 47 -32.35 -12.52 35.03
N SER A 48 -33.15 -11.96 34.13
CA SER A 48 -34.08 -12.70 33.27
C SER A 48 -33.39 -13.78 32.44
N ASP A 49 -32.23 -13.46 31.86
CA ASP A 49 -31.40 -14.39 31.08
C ASP A 49 -30.69 -15.45 31.95
N CYS A 50 -30.74 -15.33 33.27
CA CYS A 50 -30.13 -16.25 34.24
C CYS A 50 -31.15 -17.17 34.93
N ALA A 51 -32.40 -17.19 34.47
CA ALA A 51 -33.46 -18.00 35.07
C ALA A 51 -33.21 -19.52 34.94
N ALA A 52 -32.54 -19.96 33.86
CA ALA A 52 -32.16 -21.36 33.67
C ALA A 52 -30.84 -21.67 34.39
N ALA A 53 -30.70 -22.91 34.88
CA ALA A 53 -29.44 -23.42 35.41
C ALA A 53 -28.44 -23.69 34.26
N ASN A 54 -27.17 -23.39 34.50
CA ASN A 54 -26.09 -23.40 33.50
C ASN A 54 -26.35 -22.49 32.29
N ALA A 55 -27.02 -21.36 32.49
CA ALA A 55 -27.21 -20.35 31.47
C ALA A 55 -25.86 -19.77 31.02
N THR A 56 -25.61 -19.81 29.71
CA THR A 56 -24.41 -19.24 29.05
C THR A 56 -24.75 -17.95 28.31
N GLY A 57 -23.73 -17.27 27.75
CA GLY A 57 -23.96 -16.06 26.96
C GLY A 57 -24.26 -14.85 27.85
N ASN A 58 -25.42 -14.21 27.66
CA ASN A 58 -25.79 -12.98 28.36
C ASN A 58 -25.72 -13.10 29.89
N CYS A 59 -26.11 -14.25 30.45
CA CYS A 59 -26.01 -14.47 31.90
C CYS A 59 -24.56 -14.41 32.42
N CYS A 60 -23.63 -15.04 31.71
CA CYS A 60 -22.20 -14.98 32.05
C CYS A 60 -21.62 -13.59 31.82
N SER A 61 -22.08 -12.87 30.81
CA SER A 61 -21.74 -11.46 30.61
C SER A 61 -22.18 -10.62 31.82
N THR A 62 -23.42 -10.75 32.28
CA THR A 62 -23.91 -10.02 33.48
C THR A 62 -23.08 -10.33 34.73
N LEU A 63 -22.75 -11.60 35.00
CA LEU A 63 -21.90 -11.99 36.12
C LEU A 63 -20.49 -11.38 36.03
N ARG A 64 -19.88 -11.40 34.84
CA ARG A 64 -18.55 -10.82 34.60
C ARG A 64 -18.57 -9.30 34.69
N SER A 65 -19.62 -8.65 34.18
CA SER A 65 -19.79 -7.20 34.25
C SER A 65 -20.02 -6.72 35.69
N LEU A 66 -20.80 -7.47 36.49
CA LEU A 66 -20.93 -7.21 37.93
C LEU A 66 -19.58 -7.35 38.64
N PHE A 67 -18.82 -8.41 38.38
CA PHE A 67 -17.46 -8.53 38.94
C PHE A 67 -16.52 -7.40 38.44
N GLY A 68 -16.72 -6.94 37.20
CA GLY A 68 -16.01 -5.83 36.56
C GLY A 68 -16.21 -4.48 37.26
N ILE A 69 -17.36 -4.24 37.90
CA ILE A 69 -17.57 -3.09 38.79
C ILE A 69 -16.54 -3.14 39.93
N GLY A 70 -16.40 -4.30 40.57
CA GLY A 70 -15.42 -4.54 41.63
C GLY A 70 -13.97 -4.35 41.17
N LEU A 71 -13.62 -4.84 39.98
CA LEU A 71 -12.30 -4.64 39.39
C LEU A 71 -12.01 -3.16 39.08
N SER A 72 -13.03 -2.38 38.73
CA SER A 72 -12.90 -0.94 38.52
C SER A 72 -12.59 -0.21 39.84
N HIS A 73 -13.22 -0.61 40.95
CA HIS A 73 -12.85 -0.14 42.30
C HIS A 73 -11.45 -0.58 42.69
N HIS A 74 -11.07 -1.82 42.37
CA HIS A 74 -9.73 -2.32 42.64
C HIS A 74 -8.66 -1.46 41.94
N LEU A 75 -8.88 -1.12 40.67
CA LEU A 75 -7.99 -0.24 39.91
C LEU A 75 -7.91 1.16 40.52
N GLN A 76 -9.03 1.74 40.96
CA GLN A 76 -9.04 3.05 41.62
C GLN A 76 -8.15 3.06 42.87
N GLN A 77 -8.27 2.05 43.73
CA GLN A 77 -7.63 2.00 45.04
C GLN A 77 -6.19 1.48 45.00
N HIS A 78 -5.94 0.43 44.21
CA HIS A 78 -4.68 -0.32 44.21
C HIS A 78 -3.86 -0.12 42.94
N LYS A 79 -4.37 0.64 41.95
CA LYS A 79 -3.66 0.99 40.71
C LYS A 79 -3.27 -0.22 39.85
N ALA A 80 -3.93 -1.36 40.08
CA ALA A 80 -3.74 -2.62 39.37
C ALA A 80 -5.05 -3.06 38.71
N PHE A 81 -4.99 -3.59 37.49
CA PHE A 81 -6.18 -4.05 36.76
C PHE A 81 -6.71 -5.40 37.29
N TYR A 82 -5.80 -6.28 37.69
CA TYR A 82 -6.07 -7.65 38.14
C TYR A 82 -5.19 -7.99 39.35
N PHE A 83 -5.50 -9.11 40.02
CA PHE A 83 -4.82 -9.53 41.25
C PHE A 83 -3.41 -10.07 40.99
N GLN A 84 -2.53 -9.94 41.96
CA GLN A 84 -1.13 -10.38 41.83
C GLN A 84 -0.96 -11.90 41.81
N ASN A 85 -1.88 -12.65 42.44
CA ASN A 85 -1.77 -14.10 42.56
C ASN A 85 -3.16 -14.78 42.58
N SER A 86 -3.17 -16.09 42.32
CA SER A 86 -4.38 -16.89 42.24
C SER A 86 -5.09 -17.06 43.59
N LEU A 87 -4.39 -16.93 44.72
CA LEU A 87 -4.97 -17.00 46.06
C LEU A 87 -5.89 -15.80 46.33
N SER A 88 -5.44 -14.59 46.02
CA SER A 88 -6.26 -13.38 46.12
C SER A 88 -7.44 -13.42 45.15
N SER A 89 -7.23 -13.93 43.93
CA SER A 89 -8.33 -14.09 42.97
C SER A 89 -9.37 -15.10 43.45
N ALA A 90 -8.94 -16.25 44.00
CA ALA A 90 -9.84 -17.25 44.57
C ALA A 90 -10.62 -16.71 45.77
N ALA A 91 -9.96 -15.94 46.65
CA ALA A 91 -10.61 -15.29 47.78
C ALA A 91 -11.71 -14.30 47.32
N CYS A 92 -11.43 -13.50 46.29
CA CYS A 92 -12.43 -12.59 45.73
C CYS A 92 -13.58 -13.28 45.01
N LEU A 93 -13.32 -14.37 44.29
CA LEU A 93 -14.38 -15.16 43.69
C LEU A 93 -15.29 -15.78 44.76
N SER A 94 -14.72 -16.28 45.86
CA SER A 94 -15.50 -16.81 46.98
C SER A 94 -16.32 -15.73 47.68
N ASP A 95 -15.77 -14.54 47.87
CA ASP A 95 -16.49 -13.44 48.52
C ASP A 95 -17.59 -12.86 47.63
N PHE A 96 -17.32 -12.68 46.33
CA PHE A 96 -18.33 -12.30 45.36
C PHE A 96 -19.47 -13.33 45.28
N GLN A 97 -19.13 -14.62 45.33
CA GLN A 97 -20.12 -15.69 45.33
C GLN A 97 -21.06 -15.64 46.54
N SER A 98 -20.56 -15.29 47.74
CA SER A 98 -21.39 -15.17 48.94
C SER A 98 -22.40 -14.02 48.82
N HIS A 99 -22.00 -12.92 48.20
CA HIS A 99 -22.89 -11.78 47.95
C HIS A 99 -23.98 -12.08 46.90
N LEU A 100 -23.77 -13.09 46.05
CA LEU A 100 -24.80 -13.55 45.12
C LEU A 100 -25.86 -14.45 45.77
N ASP A 101 -25.69 -14.91 47.01
CA ASP A 101 -26.68 -15.76 47.69
C ASP A 101 -28.07 -15.08 47.81
N SER A 102 -28.09 -13.74 47.81
CA SER A 102 -29.31 -12.92 47.78
C SER A 102 -29.99 -12.85 46.39
N ILE A 103 -29.32 -13.33 45.33
CA ILE A 103 -29.77 -13.30 43.92
C ILE A 103 -29.69 -14.72 43.30
N PRO A 104 -30.69 -15.58 43.56
CA PRO A 104 -30.62 -17.02 43.24
C PRO A 104 -30.31 -17.36 41.77
N ASN A 105 -30.86 -16.58 40.83
CA ASN A 105 -30.67 -16.77 39.39
C ASN A 105 -29.20 -16.59 38.97
N LEU A 106 -28.48 -15.64 39.57
CA LEU A 106 -27.06 -15.42 39.31
C LEU A 106 -26.22 -16.46 40.07
N ARG A 107 -26.60 -16.77 41.31
CA ARG A 107 -25.88 -17.71 42.18
C ARG A 107 -25.76 -19.11 41.59
N GLN A 108 -26.85 -19.64 41.03
CA GLN A 108 -26.90 -20.97 40.43
C GLN A 108 -26.03 -21.11 39.17
N ASN A 109 -25.72 -19.98 38.52
CA ASN A 109 -24.95 -19.92 37.28
C ASN A 109 -23.48 -19.51 37.49
N PHE A 110 -23.10 -19.15 38.72
CA PHE A 110 -21.75 -18.69 39.06
C PHE A 110 -20.66 -19.65 38.57
N SER A 111 -20.80 -20.94 38.86
CA SER A 111 -19.80 -21.95 38.51
C SER A 111 -19.71 -22.24 37.01
N ALA A 112 -20.75 -21.91 36.23
CA ALA A 112 -20.72 -22.04 34.77
C ALA A 112 -20.00 -20.86 34.09
N CYS A 113 -19.96 -19.69 34.76
CA CYS A 113 -19.51 -18.43 34.16
C CYS A 113 -18.17 -17.91 34.69
N LEU A 114 -17.82 -18.22 35.95
CA LEU A 114 -16.59 -17.78 36.63
C LEU A 114 -15.85 -19.00 37.20
N THR A 115 -15.25 -19.78 36.30
CA THR A 115 -14.73 -21.13 36.61
C THR A 115 -13.29 -21.15 37.13
N SER A 116 -12.49 -20.13 36.87
CA SER A 116 -11.03 -20.19 37.08
C SER A 116 -10.49 -19.03 37.89
N ALA A 117 -9.85 -19.35 39.01
CA ALA A 117 -9.10 -18.37 39.82
C ALA A 117 -7.89 -17.76 39.08
N ASN A 118 -7.50 -18.29 37.91
CA ASN A 118 -6.44 -17.69 37.10
C ASN A 118 -6.98 -16.64 36.11
N GLU A 119 -8.31 -16.52 35.95
CA GLU A 119 -8.91 -15.60 34.98
C GLU A 119 -8.63 -14.13 35.30
N PHE A 120 -8.55 -13.78 36.59
CA PHE A 120 -8.36 -12.41 37.08
C PHE A 120 -6.99 -12.19 37.73
N VAL A 121 -5.99 -13.00 37.34
CA VAL A 121 -4.60 -12.83 37.77
C VAL A 121 -3.85 -12.02 36.72
N ALA A 122 -3.00 -11.09 37.16
CA ALA A 122 -2.14 -10.31 36.29
C ALA A 122 -1.26 -11.24 35.44
N ASN A 123 -1.37 -11.11 34.12
CA ASN A 123 -0.68 -11.95 33.15
C ASN A 123 -0.12 -11.05 32.03
N PRO A 124 1.18 -11.13 31.70
CA PRO A 124 1.77 -10.33 30.62
C PRO A 124 1.14 -10.54 29.23
N SER A 125 0.39 -11.62 29.05
CA SER A 125 -0.36 -11.92 27.81
C SER A 125 -1.73 -11.22 27.76
N ASN A 126 -2.18 -10.64 28.88
CA ASN A 126 -3.39 -9.84 28.95
C ASN A 126 -3.07 -8.42 28.45
N CYS A 127 -3.91 -7.95 27.54
CA CYS A 127 -3.86 -6.66 26.87
C CYS A 127 -2.50 -5.94 26.80
N ALA A 128 -1.68 -6.31 25.81
CA ALA A 128 -0.39 -5.67 25.53
C ALA A 128 0.56 -5.58 26.74
N GLY A 129 0.43 -6.49 27.72
CA GLY A 129 1.26 -6.53 28.92
C GLY A 129 0.92 -5.48 29.97
N ILE A 130 -0.24 -4.82 29.87
CA ILE A 130 -0.70 -3.85 30.86
C ILE A 130 -1.10 -4.59 32.14
N MET A 131 -0.54 -4.16 33.28
CA MET A 131 -0.91 -4.69 34.60
C MET A 131 -1.36 -3.58 35.56
N THR A 132 -0.80 -2.38 35.41
CA THR A 132 -1.06 -1.24 36.29
C THR A 132 -1.59 -0.02 35.54
N GLU A 133 -2.15 0.94 36.26
CA GLU A 133 -2.52 2.26 35.70
C GLU A 133 -1.32 2.95 35.04
N SER A 134 -0.13 2.85 35.64
CA SER A 134 1.11 3.41 35.08
C SER A 134 1.48 2.75 33.73
N ASP A 135 1.29 1.44 33.60
CA ASP A 135 1.50 0.74 32.34
C ASP A 135 0.50 1.18 31.27
N TRP A 136 -0.76 1.39 31.67
CA TRP A 136 -1.80 1.91 30.79
C TRP A 136 -1.43 3.30 30.27
N ILE A 137 -1.06 4.23 31.14
CA ILE A 137 -0.66 5.60 30.75
C ILE A 137 0.57 5.55 29.83
N ARG A 138 1.56 4.70 30.11
CA ARG A 138 2.76 4.55 29.27
C ARG A 138 2.45 3.96 27.89
N THR A 139 1.53 3.01 27.81
CA THR A 139 1.25 2.24 26.59
C THR A 139 0.22 2.94 25.69
N VAL A 140 -0.85 3.47 26.29
CA VAL A 140 -1.94 4.14 25.58
C VAL A 140 -1.64 5.63 25.38
N GLY A 141 -0.93 6.27 26.32
CA GLY A 141 -0.69 7.71 26.31
C GLY A 141 -1.96 8.51 26.65
N PRO A 142 -1.94 9.85 26.53
CA PRO A 142 -3.11 10.68 26.78
C PRO A 142 -4.24 10.35 25.79
N THR A 143 -5.45 10.10 26.31
CA THR A 143 -6.64 9.75 25.53
C THR A 143 -7.75 10.79 25.66
N PRO A 144 -7.55 12.05 25.21
CA PRO A 144 -8.54 13.12 25.39
C PRO A 144 -9.91 12.79 24.77
N VAL A 145 -9.94 11.92 23.75
CA VAL A 145 -11.19 11.43 23.13
C VAL A 145 -11.93 10.45 24.04
N LEU A 146 -11.23 9.48 24.65
CA LEU A 146 -11.85 8.56 25.61
C LEU A 146 -12.30 9.31 26.86
N ASP A 147 -11.44 10.19 27.36
CA ASP A 147 -11.68 10.98 28.57
C ASP A 147 -12.90 11.87 28.41
N SER A 148 -13.00 12.60 27.30
CA SER A 148 -14.15 13.47 27.02
C SER A 148 -15.43 12.70 26.66
N ALA A 149 -15.31 11.54 26.01
CA ALA A 149 -16.47 10.74 25.62
C ALA A 149 -17.09 10.03 26.82
N CYS A 150 -16.27 9.44 27.70
CA CYS A 150 -16.71 8.60 28.79
C CYS A 150 -16.89 9.32 30.14
N ASN A 151 -16.43 10.56 30.29
CA ASN A 151 -16.69 11.33 31.51
C ASN A 151 -18.12 11.92 31.55
N GLY A 152 -18.76 11.82 32.72
CA GLY A 152 -20.06 12.40 33.03
C GLY A 152 -21.24 11.41 32.92
N ASP A 153 -22.44 11.96 32.76
CA ASP A 153 -23.69 11.18 32.68
C ASP A 153 -23.85 10.46 31.34
N LEU A 154 -23.93 9.12 31.38
CA LEU A 154 -24.05 8.25 30.21
C LEU A 154 -25.50 7.77 29.94
N ALA A 155 -26.53 8.34 30.59
CA ALA A 155 -27.93 7.99 30.33
C ALA A 155 -28.37 8.20 28.88
N ALA A 156 -27.78 9.19 28.20
CA ALA A 156 -28.12 9.51 26.82
C ALA A 156 -27.47 8.51 25.86
N PHE A 157 -28.29 7.85 25.03
CA PHE A 157 -27.83 6.87 24.04
C PHE A 157 -26.63 7.35 23.20
N LEU A 158 -26.68 8.59 22.70
CA LEU A 158 -25.60 9.16 21.88
C LEU A 158 -24.29 9.35 22.68
N LYS A 159 -24.38 9.71 23.96
CA LYS A 159 -23.21 9.91 24.82
C LYS A 159 -22.58 8.58 25.19
N CYS A 160 -23.40 7.59 25.54
CA CYS A 160 -22.95 6.22 25.76
C CYS A 160 -22.29 5.63 24.50
N LYS A 161 -22.93 5.80 23.34
CA LYS A 161 -22.38 5.36 22.05
C LYS A 161 -21.01 5.99 21.76
N SER A 162 -20.86 7.30 21.96
CA SER A 162 -19.57 7.97 21.77
C SER A 162 -18.49 7.42 22.71
N CYS A 163 -18.82 7.10 23.96
CA CYS A 163 -17.89 6.47 24.90
C CYS A 163 -17.47 5.07 24.43
N LEU A 164 -18.42 4.24 23.99
CA LEU A 164 -18.15 2.91 23.44
C LEU A 164 -17.30 2.96 22.15
N ASP A 165 -17.62 3.87 21.24
CA ASP A 165 -16.87 4.06 19.99
C ASP A 165 -15.42 4.51 20.29
N ALA A 166 -15.21 5.39 21.28
CA ALA A 166 -13.89 5.79 21.75
C ALA A 166 -13.13 4.63 22.41
N GLY A 167 -13.81 3.80 23.21
CA GLY A 167 -13.23 2.58 23.79
C GLY A 167 -12.81 1.57 22.74
N MET A 168 -13.61 1.39 21.68
CA MET A 168 -13.27 0.51 20.55
C MET A 168 -12.04 0.99 19.78
N ALA A 169 -11.85 2.30 19.64
CA ALA A 169 -10.65 2.87 19.03
C ALA A 169 -9.39 2.55 19.87
N VAL A 170 -9.48 2.68 21.20
CA VAL A 170 -8.39 2.32 22.12
C VAL A 170 -8.10 0.82 22.09
N ASN A 171 -9.14 -0.02 22.09
CA ASN A 171 -8.99 -1.47 21.95
C ASN A 171 -8.29 -1.86 20.64
N THR A 172 -8.67 -1.25 19.51
CA THR A 172 -8.04 -1.51 18.20
C THR A 172 -6.55 -1.17 18.23
N ARG A 173 -6.19 -0.04 18.85
CA ARG A 173 -4.79 0.35 19.04
C ARG A 173 -4.03 -0.66 19.92
N LEU A 174 -4.59 -1.07 21.05
CA LEU A 174 -3.96 -2.02 21.97
C LEU A 174 -3.73 -3.40 21.31
N VAL A 175 -4.69 -3.90 20.53
CA VAL A 175 -4.54 -5.16 19.76
C VAL A 175 -3.47 -5.04 18.67
N SER A 176 -3.33 -3.87 18.04
CA SER A 176 -2.29 -3.65 17.02
C SER A 176 -0.86 -3.70 17.59
N LEU A 177 -0.67 -3.36 18.87
CA LEU A 177 0.64 -3.38 19.53
C LEU A 177 1.12 -4.80 19.82
N ASN A 178 0.20 -5.73 20.08
CA ASN A 178 0.50 -7.14 20.24
C ASN A 178 -0.70 -7.98 19.82
N GLN A 179 -0.62 -8.59 18.64
CA GLN A 179 -1.70 -9.35 18.00
C GLN A 179 -2.17 -10.57 18.81
N ASN A 180 -1.35 -11.06 19.75
CA ASN A 180 -1.70 -12.19 20.64
C ASN A 180 -2.40 -11.73 21.94
N SER A 181 -2.63 -10.43 22.11
CA SER A 181 -3.27 -9.89 23.31
C SER A 181 -4.74 -10.27 23.38
N THR A 182 -5.18 -10.68 24.57
CA THR A 182 -6.59 -10.93 24.88
C THR A 182 -7.10 -9.90 25.89
N LYS A 183 -8.43 -9.77 26.02
CA LYS A 183 -9.11 -8.94 27.05
C LYS A 183 -8.89 -7.42 26.97
N CYS A 184 -8.38 -6.88 25.86
CA CYS A 184 -8.11 -5.44 25.77
C CYS A 184 -9.31 -4.52 25.93
N PHE A 185 -10.47 -4.94 25.44
CA PHE A 185 -11.68 -4.17 25.62
C PHE A 185 -12.13 -4.13 27.08
N GLU A 186 -11.95 -5.22 27.83
CA GLU A 186 -12.25 -5.31 29.27
C GLU A 186 -11.38 -4.34 30.08
N PHE A 187 -10.08 -4.28 29.77
CA PHE A 187 -9.16 -3.31 30.39
C PHE A 187 -9.59 -1.86 30.08
N THR A 188 -10.02 -1.61 28.85
CA THR A 188 -10.54 -0.29 28.45
C THR A 188 -11.80 0.07 29.23
N ALA A 189 -12.72 -0.88 29.43
CA ALA A 189 -13.94 -0.69 30.20
C ALA A 189 -13.66 -0.44 31.70
N ILE A 190 -12.77 -1.22 32.31
CA ILE A 190 -12.35 -1.05 33.72
C ILE A 190 -11.70 0.32 33.93
N TYR A 191 -10.82 0.74 33.01
CA TYR A 191 -10.19 2.06 33.07
C TYR A 191 -11.20 3.20 32.89
N ALA A 192 -12.12 3.06 31.92
CA ALA A 192 -13.12 4.09 31.67
C ALA A 192 -14.14 4.25 32.81
N ALA A 193 -14.60 3.14 33.40
CA ALA A 193 -15.53 3.15 34.53
C ALA A 193 -14.86 3.56 35.85
N GLY A 194 -13.62 3.11 36.09
CA GLY A 194 -12.88 3.36 37.33
C GLY A 194 -12.14 4.71 37.36
N ILE A 195 -11.46 5.10 36.28
CA ILE A 195 -10.56 6.26 36.31
C ILE A 195 -11.17 7.49 35.61
N ILE A 196 -11.86 7.30 34.49
CA ILE A 196 -12.34 8.40 33.64
C ILE A 196 -13.71 8.93 34.08
N ASN A 197 -14.68 8.04 34.35
CA ASN A 197 -16.04 8.45 34.61
C ASN A 197 -16.21 9.03 36.04
N SER A 198 -16.59 10.30 36.13
CA SER A 198 -16.79 11.00 37.41
C SER A 198 -17.90 10.46 38.31
N LEU A 199 -18.87 9.69 37.79
CA LEU A 199 -19.92 9.05 38.59
C LEU A 199 -19.48 7.70 39.17
N GLY A 200 -18.39 7.13 38.65
CA GLY A 200 -17.80 5.88 39.10
C GLY A 200 -18.52 4.61 38.62
N PRO A 201 -17.96 3.43 38.91
CA PRO A 201 -18.45 2.16 38.39
C PRO A 201 -19.75 1.67 39.03
N ASP A 202 -20.17 2.23 40.17
CA ASP A 202 -21.43 1.88 40.86
C ASP A 202 -22.66 2.61 40.29
N ASP A 203 -22.45 3.69 39.52
CA ASP A 203 -23.57 4.39 38.88
C ASP A 203 -24.21 3.48 37.83
N ILE A 204 -25.53 3.31 37.94
CA ILE A 204 -26.32 2.43 37.09
C ILE A 204 -26.09 2.71 35.60
N ARG A 205 -25.95 3.98 35.21
CA ARG A 205 -25.79 4.39 33.80
C ARG A 205 -24.36 4.14 33.32
N THR A 206 -23.38 4.35 34.19
CA THR A 206 -21.98 4.04 33.90
C THR A 206 -21.77 2.54 33.74
N ALA A 207 -22.31 1.74 34.65
CA ALA A 207 -22.22 0.28 34.60
C ALA A 207 -23.00 -0.33 33.42
N ASP A 208 -24.21 0.16 33.11
CA ASP A 208 -24.99 -0.27 31.93
C ASP A 208 -24.25 0.05 30.63
N CYS A 209 -23.72 1.27 30.51
CA CYS A 209 -23.04 1.70 29.31
C CYS A 209 -21.64 1.09 29.11
N ILE A 210 -20.74 1.25 30.08
CA ILE A 210 -19.30 0.94 29.92
C ILE A 210 -19.03 -0.54 30.20
N LEU A 211 -19.63 -1.08 31.27
CA LEU A 211 -19.40 -2.46 31.71
C LEU A 211 -20.42 -3.44 31.12
N GLY A 212 -21.51 -2.94 30.51
CA GLY A 212 -22.53 -3.76 29.86
C GLY A 212 -23.46 -4.49 30.85
N VAL A 213 -23.65 -3.95 32.05
CA VAL A 213 -24.55 -4.55 33.05
C VAL A 213 -26.01 -4.28 32.66
N SER A 214 -26.76 -5.29 32.25
CA SER A 214 -28.18 -5.13 31.97
C SER A 214 -28.95 -4.73 33.25
N VAL A 215 -29.69 -3.62 33.21
CA VAL A 215 -30.43 -3.08 34.36
C VAL A 215 -31.90 -3.44 34.29
N ALA A 216 -32.47 -3.93 35.41
CA ALA A 216 -33.89 -4.26 35.49
C ALA A 216 -34.75 -2.98 35.43
N ALA A 217 -35.65 -2.89 34.44
CA ALA A 217 -36.51 -1.72 34.28
C ALA A 217 -37.44 -1.53 35.50
N SER A 218 -37.23 -0.44 36.25
CA SER A 218 -38.11 -0.03 37.34
C SER A 218 -39.48 0.38 36.80
N LYS A 219 -40.50 -0.46 37.00
CA LYS A 219 -41.91 -0.06 36.82
C LYS A 219 -42.25 0.96 37.90
N SER A 220 -42.08 2.25 37.60
CA SER A 220 -42.60 3.31 38.47
C SER A 220 -44.12 3.26 38.49
N LYS A 221 -44.68 2.98 39.67
CA LYS A 221 -46.13 2.95 39.91
C LYS A 221 -46.66 4.39 39.93
N SER A 222 -47.11 4.89 38.79
CA SER A 222 -48.07 5.99 38.73
C SER A 222 -49.48 5.42 38.91
N LYS A 223 -50.16 5.81 40.00
CA LYS A 223 -51.56 5.47 40.25
C LYS A 223 -52.44 6.13 39.17
N SER A 224 -53.09 5.33 38.33
CA SER A 224 -54.26 5.79 37.58
C SER A 224 -55.33 4.72 37.52
N LYS A 225 -56.56 5.11 37.83
CA LYS A 225 -57.74 4.26 37.97
C LYS A 225 -58.15 3.66 36.62
N SER A 226 -58.55 2.38 36.72
CA SER A 226 -59.20 1.54 35.71
C SER A 226 -60.06 2.23 34.66
N LYS A 227 -59.84 1.91 33.38
CA LYS A 227 -60.89 1.43 32.44
C LYS A 227 -60.29 0.44 31.44
N LYS A 228 -60.72 -0.83 31.51
CA LYS A 228 -60.46 -1.87 30.50
C LYS A 228 -61.32 -1.57 29.26
N ASN A 229 -60.75 -0.91 28.24
CA ASN A 229 -61.21 -0.98 26.84
C ASN A 229 -60.18 -0.46 25.80
N THR A 230 -58.91 -0.23 26.18
CA THR A 230 -57.86 0.32 25.30
C THR A 230 -56.74 -0.66 24.92
N ILE A 231 -56.85 -1.95 25.26
CA ILE A 231 -55.77 -2.93 24.96
C ILE A 231 -55.72 -3.29 23.46
N PHE A 232 -56.86 -3.32 22.76
CA PHE A 232 -56.90 -3.56 21.30
C PHE A 232 -56.46 -2.34 20.47
N ALA A 233 -56.68 -1.12 20.96
CA ALA A 233 -56.27 0.11 20.26
C ALA A 233 -54.75 0.35 20.36
N ILE A 234 -54.12 0.04 21.51
CA ILE A 234 -52.69 0.25 21.74
C ILE A 234 -51.84 -0.82 21.02
N SER A 235 -52.30 -2.06 20.95
CA SER A 235 -51.62 -3.13 20.20
C SER A 235 -51.69 -2.91 18.69
N GLY A 236 -52.83 -2.45 18.16
CA GLY A 236 -52.95 -2.03 16.76
C GLY A 236 -52.07 -0.81 16.42
N ALA A 237 -51.96 0.16 17.32
CA ALA A 237 -51.10 1.34 17.14
C ALA A 237 -49.59 1.00 17.18
N LEU A 238 -49.17 0.04 18.02
CA LEU A 238 -47.78 -0.43 18.07
C LEU A 238 -47.40 -1.21 16.81
N ILE A 239 -48.29 -2.10 16.33
CA ILE A 239 -48.06 -2.82 15.07
C ILE A 239 -48.05 -1.84 13.89
N GLY A 240 -48.99 -0.88 13.86
CA GLY A 240 -49.02 0.17 12.85
C GLY A 240 -47.75 1.03 12.83
N THR A 241 -47.22 1.43 13.99
CA THR A 241 -45.97 2.20 14.07
C THR A 241 -44.75 1.38 13.65
N VAL A 242 -44.65 0.09 14.03
CA VAL A 242 -43.57 -0.79 13.56
C VAL A 242 -43.65 -0.99 12.04
N VAL A 243 -44.83 -1.19 11.48
CA VAL A 243 -45.02 -1.31 10.02
C VAL A 243 -44.64 -0.01 9.31
N VAL A 244 -45.05 1.15 9.82
CA VAL A 244 -44.70 2.46 9.25
C VAL A 244 -43.18 2.69 9.34
N LEU A 245 -42.53 2.39 10.46
CA LEU A 245 -41.08 2.47 10.58
C LEU A 245 -40.37 1.51 9.64
N GLY A 246 -40.87 0.28 9.47
CA GLY A 246 -40.38 -0.68 8.49
C GLY A 246 -40.49 -0.15 7.05
N VAL A 247 -41.64 0.42 6.69
CA VAL A 247 -41.85 1.07 5.38
C VAL A 247 -40.91 2.27 5.20
N ILE A 248 -40.70 3.09 6.23
CA ILE A 248 -39.76 4.22 6.18
C ILE A 248 -38.31 3.72 6.01
N LEU A 249 -37.89 2.65 6.69
CA LEU A 249 -36.56 2.07 6.55
C LEU A 249 -36.37 1.46 5.15
N ILE A 250 -37.38 0.75 4.63
CA ILE A 250 -37.37 0.21 3.26
C ILE A 250 -37.30 1.36 2.25
N TYR A 251 -38.12 2.39 2.42
CA TYR A 251 -38.12 3.58 1.56
C TYR A 251 -36.79 4.33 1.62
N ARG A 252 -36.20 4.49 2.81
CA ARG A 252 -34.87 5.09 3.00
C ARG A 252 -33.79 4.24 2.33
N ARG A 253 -33.81 2.92 2.49
CA ARG A 253 -32.87 2.00 1.86
C ARG A 253 -33.02 2.00 0.34
N TYR A 254 -34.25 2.05 -0.17
CA TYR A 254 -34.54 2.18 -1.59
C TYR A 254 -34.04 3.51 -2.15
N ASN A 255 -34.33 4.63 -1.49
CA ASN A 255 -33.85 5.95 -1.91
C ASN A 255 -32.34 6.08 -1.82
N TYR A 256 -31.70 5.48 -0.81
CA TYR A 256 -30.24 5.44 -0.70
C TYR A 256 -29.63 4.69 -1.88
N LYS A 257 -30.08 3.46 -2.13
CA LYS A 257 -29.63 2.67 -3.29
C LYS A 257 -29.91 3.36 -4.63
N LYS A 258 -31.06 4.05 -4.76
CA LYS A 258 -31.41 4.81 -5.96
C LYS A 258 -30.43 5.97 -6.18
N LYS A 259 -30.09 6.72 -5.12
CA LYS A 259 -29.10 7.82 -5.21
C LYS A 259 -27.71 7.31 -5.57
N GLU A 260 -27.28 6.19 -4.99
CA GLU A 260 -26.00 5.56 -5.35
C GLU A 260 -25.96 5.13 -6.82
N ALA A 261 -27.04 4.49 -7.30
CA ALA A 261 -27.15 4.11 -8.71
C ALA A 261 -27.16 5.32 -9.66
N GLN A 262 -27.79 6.43 -9.24
CA GLN A 262 -27.75 7.69 -9.99
C GLN A 262 -26.33 8.26 -10.04
N LEU A 263 -25.64 8.37 -8.91
CA LEU A 263 -24.24 8.82 -8.85
C LEU A 263 -23.31 7.96 -9.71
N HIS A 264 -23.47 6.63 -9.66
CA HIS A 264 -22.75 5.70 -10.51
C HIS A 264 -23.03 5.97 -11.99
N THR A 265 -24.31 6.08 -12.36
CA THR A 265 -24.72 6.32 -13.75
C THR A 265 -24.19 7.66 -14.27
N ASP A 266 -24.27 8.71 -13.46
CA ASP A 266 -23.78 10.05 -13.79
C ASP A 266 -22.26 10.03 -13.99
N TYR A 267 -21.51 9.38 -13.11
CA TYR A 267 -20.07 9.19 -13.25
C TYR A 267 -19.71 8.46 -14.55
N VAL A 268 -20.30 7.30 -14.80
CA VAL A 268 -20.04 6.50 -16.00
C VAL A 268 -20.41 7.27 -17.26
N THR A 269 -21.52 8.01 -17.24
CA THR A 269 -21.96 8.84 -18.37
C THR A 269 -20.99 9.98 -18.64
N ASN A 270 -20.48 10.64 -17.59
CA ASN A 270 -19.47 11.70 -17.73
C ASN A 270 -18.13 11.17 -18.25
N VAL A 271 -17.71 9.97 -17.87
CA VAL A 271 -16.51 9.33 -18.45
C VAL A 271 -16.76 8.94 -19.91
N LYS A 272 -17.94 8.38 -20.23
CA LYS A 272 -18.35 8.07 -21.61
C LYS A 272 -18.37 9.30 -22.51
N ALA A 273 -18.79 10.46 -22.01
CA ALA A 273 -18.80 11.69 -22.78
C ALA A 273 -17.39 12.21 -23.09
N ARG A 274 -16.42 11.97 -22.19
CA ARG A 274 -15.02 12.36 -22.37
C ARG A 274 -14.25 11.40 -23.29
N VAL A 275 -14.59 10.12 -23.26
CA VAL A 275 -13.98 9.10 -24.11
C VAL A 275 -14.88 8.86 -25.31
N LEU A 276 -14.71 9.65 -26.38
CA LEU A 276 -15.40 9.44 -27.66
C LEU A 276 -14.83 8.19 -28.35
N PRO A 277 -15.48 7.01 -28.29
CA PRO A 277 -14.95 5.80 -28.90
C PRO A 277 -15.33 5.84 -30.37
N ASN A 278 -14.50 6.48 -31.21
CA ASN A 278 -14.66 6.43 -32.67
C ASN A 278 -14.17 5.09 -33.26
N THR A 279 -13.87 4.11 -32.41
CA THR A 279 -13.08 2.94 -32.76
C THR A 279 -13.46 1.77 -31.85
N GLY A 280 -13.36 0.54 -32.38
CA GLY A 280 -13.95 -0.69 -31.82
C GLY A 280 -13.47 -1.20 -30.46
N ALA A 281 -13.07 -0.33 -29.52
CA ALA A 281 -12.85 -0.64 -28.12
C ALA A 281 -14.19 -0.86 -27.39
N LYS A 282 -14.31 -1.96 -26.64
CA LYS A 282 -15.53 -2.35 -25.93
C LYS A 282 -15.65 -1.64 -24.57
N TRP A 283 -16.86 -1.21 -24.22
CA TRP A 283 -17.20 -0.86 -22.84
C TRP A 283 -17.52 -2.13 -22.04
N PHE A 284 -16.63 -2.49 -21.12
CA PHE A 284 -16.82 -3.64 -20.24
C PHE A 284 -17.63 -3.24 -19.00
N GLY A 285 -18.50 -4.14 -18.53
CA GLY A 285 -19.12 -4.01 -17.21
C GLY A 285 -18.18 -4.54 -16.13
N ILE A 286 -18.17 -3.91 -14.95
CA ILE A 286 -17.30 -4.36 -13.84
C ILE A 286 -17.55 -5.84 -13.48
N ALA A 287 -18.80 -6.28 -13.48
CA ALA A 287 -19.15 -7.68 -13.23
C ALA A 287 -18.52 -8.67 -14.24
N GLU A 288 -18.32 -8.26 -15.49
CA GLU A 288 -17.64 -9.07 -16.50
C GLU A 288 -16.15 -9.20 -16.16
N LEU A 289 -15.51 -8.11 -15.73
CA LEU A 289 -14.10 -8.10 -15.33
C LEU A 289 -13.87 -8.83 -14.00
N ASP A 290 -14.79 -8.69 -13.04
CA ASP A 290 -14.79 -9.45 -11.79
C ASP A 290 -14.83 -10.96 -12.06
N LEU A 291 -15.75 -11.41 -12.92
CA LEU A 291 -15.82 -12.83 -13.29
C LEU A 291 -14.54 -13.27 -14.01
N ALA A 292 -14.07 -12.47 -14.97
CA ALA A 292 -12.90 -12.82 -15.77
C ALA A 292 -11.61 -12.94 -14.94
N THR A 293 -11.45 -12.09 -13.92
CA THR A 293 -10.25 -12.02 -13.06
C THR A 293 -10.40 -12.82 -11.76
N ASN A 294 -11.49 -13.56 -11.58
CA ASN A 294 -11.85 -14.24 -10.33
C ASN A 294 -11.82 -13.26 -9.13
N ARG A 295 -12.57 -12.17 -9.26
CA ARG A 295 -12.68 -11.04 -8.30
C ARG A 295 -11.32 -10.41 -8.00
N PHE A 296 -10.54 -10.14 -9.05
CA PHE A 296 -9.19 -9.58 -8.93
C PHE A 296 -8.31 -10.36 -7.94
N SER A 297 -8.38 -11.70 -8.00
CA SER A 297 -7.63 -12.58 -7.09
C SER A 297 -6.13 -12.36 -7.19
N GLN A 298 -5.42 -12.49 -6.06
CA GLN A 298 -3.96 -12.45 -6.01
C GLN A 298 -3.31 -13.51 -6.91
N GLN A 299 -3.98 -14.63 -7.20
CA GLN A 299 -3.46 -15.66 -8.12
C GLN A 299 -3.39 -15.17 -9.56
N ASN A 300 -4.22 -14.19 -9.91
CA ASN A 300 -4.26 -13.56 -11.23
C ASN A 300 -3.44 -12.28 -11.28
N PHE A 301 -2.77 -11.87 -10.20
CA PHE A 301 -1.90 -10.72 -10.20
C PHE A 301 -0.72 -10.94 -11.16
N ILE A 302 -0.50 -9.99 -12.09
CA ILE A 302 0.63 -9.99 -13.02
C ILE A 302 1.73 -9.07 -12.50
N GLY A 303 1.37 -7.86 -12.06
CA GLY A 303 2.32 -6.85 -11.63
C GLY A 303 1.65 -5.54 -11.23
N GLU A 304 2.41 -4.68 -10.58
CA GLU A 304 2.01 -3.35 -10.15
C GLU A 304 3.07 -2.33 -10.61
N GLY A 305 2.62 -1.17 -11.10
CA GLY A 305 3.49 -0.07 -11.50
C GLY A 305 2.85 1.28 -11.18
N GLY A 306 3.53 2.37 -11.56
CA GLY A 306 3.07 3.75 -11.27
C GLY A 306 1.70 4.11 -11.86
N PHE A 307 1.19 3.30 -12.79
CA PHE A 307 -0.09 3.51 -13.47
C PHE A 307 -1.18 2.52 -13.05
N GLY A 308 -0.94 1.68 -12.04
CA GLY A 308 -1.95 0.74 -11.52
C GLY A 308 -1.47 -0.70 -11.36
N VAL A 309 -2.44 -1.56 -11.06
CA VAL A 309 -2.24 -3.00 -10.85
C VAL A 309 -2.84 -3.78 -12.01
N VAL A 310 -2.11 -4.77 -12.52
CA VAL A 310 -2.53 -5.57 -13.67
C VAL A 310 -2.87 -6.99 -13.26
N TYR A 311 -4.04 -7.46 -13.68
CA TYR A 311 -4.54 -8.81 -13.44
C TYR A 311 -4.73 -9.58 -14.74
N LYS A 312 -4.42 -10.87 -14.74
CA LYS A 312 -4.81 -11.81 -15.79
C LYS A 312 -6.30 -12.11 -15.66
N GLY A 313 -7.01 -12.12 -16.78
CA GLY A 313 -8.40 -12.52 -16.82
C GLY A 313 -8.67 -13.46 -17.99
N THR A 314 -9.76 -14.23 -17.90
CA THR A 314 -10.31 -15.00 -19.03
C THR A 314 -11.76 -14.58 -19.23
N LEU A 315 -12.05 -13.93 -20.36
CA LEU A 315 -13.40 -13.50 -20.71
C LEU A 315 -14.31 -14.70 -20.98
N THR A 316 -15.61 -14.48 -21.03
CA THR A 316 -16.62 -15.54 -21.26
C THR A 316 -16.48 -16.24 -22.61
N ASP A 317 -15.89 -15.56 -23.60
CA ASP A 317 -15.57 -16.11 -24.93
C ASP A 317 -14.26 -16.94 -24.94
N GLY A 318 -13.60 -17.09 -23.79
CA GLY A 318 -12.31 -17.79 -23.65
C GLY A 318 -11.09 -16.92 -23.94
N THR A 319 -11.27 -15.65 -24.33
CA THR A 319 -10.14 -14.75 -24.59
C THR A 319 -9.39 -14.44 -23.30
N VAL A 320 -8.08 -14.65 -23.30
CA VAL A 320 -7.21 -14.30 -22.18
C VAL A 320 -6.80 -12.82 -22.29
N VAL A 321 -7.06 -12.06 -21.24
CA VAL A 321 -6.86 -10.60 -21.20
C VAL A 321 -5.98 -10.18 -20.03
N ALA A 322 -5.37 -9.00 -20.16
CA ALA A 322 -4.75 -8.27 -19.06
C ALA A 322 -5.66 -7.09 -18.69
N VAL A 323 -6.08 -7.03 -17.42
CA VAL A 323 -6.96 -5.99 -16.86
C VAL A 323 -6.12 -5.10 -15.95
N LYS A 324 -5.80 -3.88 -16.42
CA LYS A 324 -5.08 -2.85 -15.65
C LYS A 324 -6.09 -2.02 -14.86
N LYS A 325 -6.11 -2.19 -13.54
CA LYS A 325 -6.87 -1.36 -12.59
C LYS A 325 -6.04 -0.13 -12.24
N MET A 326 -6.54 1.06 -12.54
CA MET A 326 -5.89 2.32 -12.19
C MET A 326 -6.01 2.53 -10.66
N THR A 327 -4.89 2.81 -9.97
CA THR A 327 -4.85 2.91 -8.49
C THR A 327 -4.80 4.33 -7.95
N SER A 328 -4.50 5.33 -8.79
CA SER A 328 -4.45 6.73 -8.34
C SER A 328 -5.83 7.40 -8.44
N PHE A 329 -6.18 8.10 -7.36
CA PHE A 329 -7.42 8.88 -7.22
C PHE A 329 -7.22 10.37 -7.53
N ASP A 330 -6.03 10.77 -7.98
CA ASP A 330 -5.72 12.17 -8.28
C ASP A 330 -6.27 12.57 -9.66
N ALA A 331 -6.50 13.87 -9.87
CA ALA A 331 -6.98 14.41 -11.14
C ALA A 331 -6.05 14.07 -12.32
N GLU A 332 -4.76 13.88 -12.06
CA GLU A 332 -3.76 13.46 -13.06
C GLU A 332 -4.02 12.04 -13.58
N ALA A 333 -4.53 11.14 -12.73
CA ALA A 333 -4.86 9.77 -13.12
C ALA A 333 -6.18 9.66 -13.91
N ASP A 334 -7.09 10.63 -13.73
CA ASP A 334 -8.26 10.82 -14.60
C ASP A 334 -7.81 11.15 -16.02
N ASP A 335 -6.86 12.09 -16.14
CA ASP A 335 -6.32 12.51 -17.43
C ASP A 335 -5.56 11.37 -18.11
N ASP A 336 -4.72 10.61 -17.39
CA ASP A 336 -4.00 9.46 -17.96
C ASP A 336 -4.95 8.39 -18.51
N PHE A 337 -6.03 8.08 -17.79
CA PHE A 337 -7.04 7.11 -18.25
C PHE A 337 -7.77 7.60 -19.50
N VAL A 338 -8.25 8.85 -19.48
CA VAL A 338 -8.96 9.43 -20.64
C VAL A 338 -8.03 9.52 -21.84
N ASN A 339 -6.79 9.96 -21.62
CA ASN A 339 -5.78 10.11 -22.65
C ASN A 339 -5.39 8.76 -23.25
N GLU A 340 -5.13 7.75 -22.43
CA GLU A 340 -4.86 6.38 -22.90
C GLU A 340 -6.05 5.89 -23.71
N ALA A 341 -7.27 5.91 -23.16
CA ALA A 341 -8.47 5.44 -23.84
C ALA A 341 -8.78 6.19 -25.15
N GLU A 342 -8.55 7.49 -25.22
CA GLU A 342 -8.78 8.30 -26.42
C GLU A 342 -7.70 8.06 -27.49
N ILE A 343 -6.42 8.04 -27.11
CA ILE A 343 -5.30 7.90 -28.04
C ILE A 343 -5.24 6.48 -28.57
N ILE A 344 -5.15 5.48 -27.69
CA ILE A 344 -4.89 4.10 -28.09
C ILE A 344 -6.07 3.49 -28.85
N SER A 345 -7.30 3.94 -28.57
CA SER A 345 -8.47 3.46 -29.30
C SER A 345 -8.38 3.82 -30.79
N LYS A 346 -7.71 4.92 -31.15
CA LYS A 346 -7.54 5.38 -32.55
C LYS A 346 -6.37 4.70 -33.27
N ILE A 347 -5.58 3.88 -32.58
CA ILE A 347 -4.33 3.31 -33.08
C ILE A 347 -4.51 1.81 -33.35
N ARG A 348 -4.10 1.37 -34.54
CA ARG A 348 -3.99 -0.05 -34.88
C ARG A 348 -2.70 -0.30 -35.63
N HIS A 349 -1.77 -0.99 -34.99
CA HIS A 349 -0.51 -1.36 -35.60
C HIS A 349 0.01 -2.68 -35.02
N ARG A 350 0.71 -3.46 -35.84
CA ARG A 350 1.18 -4.81 -35.48
C ARG A 350 2.25 -4.85 -34.37
N ASN A 351 2.78 -3.69 -33.99
CA ASN A 351 3.81 -3.50 -32.96
C ASN A 351 3.38 -2.50 -31.87
N LEU A 352 2.10 -2.18 -31.78
CA LEU A 352 1.53 -1.36 -30.71
C LEU A 352 0.41 -2.17 -30.07
N LEU A 353 0.37 -2.26 -28.74
CA LEU A 353 -0.61 -3.05 -28.02
C LEU A 353 -2.00 -2.42 -28.17
N PRO A 354 -2.96 -3.06 -28.86
CA PRO A 354 -4.28 -2.49 -29.05
C PRO A 354 -5.10 -2.57 -27.76
N LEU A 355 -5.82 -1.50 -27.43
CA LEU A 355 -6.81 -1.54 -26.37
C LEU A 355 -8.04 -2.32 -26.83
N ARG A 356 -8.37 -3.37 -26.09
CA ARG A 356 -9.57 -4.17 -26.33
C ARG A 356 -10.81 -3.45 -25.82
N GLY A 357 -10.67 -2.74 -24.72
CA GLY A 357 -11.73 -1.95 -24.15
C GLY A 357 -11.40 -1.45 -22.75
N PHE A 358 -12.40 -0.89 -22.09
CA PHE A 358 -12.22 -0.22 -20.82
C PHE A 358 -13.51 -0.27 -20.00
N CYS A 359 -13.36 -0.07 -18.70
CA CYS A 359 -14.45 0.00 -17.74
C CYS A 359 -14.25 1.21 -16.84
N ALA A 360 -15.31 1.94 -16.58
CA ALA A 360 -15.37 2.93 -15.53
C ALA A 360 -16.58 2.59 -14.66
N THR A 361 -16.40 2.62 -13.35
CA THR A 361 -17.44 2.34 -12.36
C THR A 361 -17.20 3.22 -11.13
N SER A 362 -18.19 3.31 -10.25
CA SER A 362 -18.06 4.02 -8.99
C SER A 362 -18.65 3.17 -7.88
N ASP A 363 -17.81 2.76 -6.93
CA ASP A 363 -18.23 2.00 -5.76
C ASP A 363 -18.47 2.95 -4.57
N PRO A 364 -19.53 2.74 -3.76
CA PRO A 364 -19.78 3.60 -2.59
C PRO A 364 -18.66 3.60 -1.54
N ILE A 365 -17.87 2.52 -1.47
CA ILE A 365 -16.79 2.33 -0.50
C ILE A 365 -15.45 2.75 -1.11
N ASN A 366 -15.16 2.28 -2.33
CA ASN A 366 -13.87 2.48 -2.98
C ASN A 366 -13.82 3.72 -3.90
N GLY A 367 -14.96 4.37 -4.14
CA GLY A 367 -15.07 5.54 -5.01
C GLY A 367 -14.97 5.19 -6.51
N PRO A 368 -14.56 6.16 -7.35
CA PRO A 368 -14.41 5.93 -8.79
C PRO A 368 -13.29 4.95 -9.10
N GLU A 369 -13.59 3.92 -9.88
CA GLU A 369 -12.64 2.92 -10.35
C GLU A 369 -12.61 2.85 -11.87
N ARG A 370 -11.40 2.66 -12.42
CA ARG A 370 -11.15 2.67 -13.86
C ARG A 370 -10.27 1.49 -14.25
N TYR A 371 -10.59 0.89 -15.39
CA TYR A 371 -9.91 -0.30 -15.88
C TYR A 371 -9.67 -0.20 -17.37
N LEU A 372 -8.49 -0.62 -17.79
CA LEU A 372 -8.12 -0.80 -19.19
C LEU A 372 -7.92 -2.30 -19.45
N VAL A 373 -8.44 -2.77 -20.58
CA VAL A 373 -8.44 -4.19 -20.95
C VAL A 373 -7.64 -4.36 -22.24
N TYR A 374 -6.61 -5.18 -22.16
CA TYR A 374 -5.70 -5.53 -23.25
C TYR A 374 -5.70 -7.03 -23.50
N ASP A 375 -5.27 -7.46 -24.68
CA ASP A 375 -4.95 -8.87 -24.89
C ASP A 375 -3.75 -9.27 -23.99
N PHE A 376 -3.81 -10.46 -23.40
CA PHE A 376 -2.74 -10.93 -22.53
C PHE A 376 -1.50 -11.32 -23.34
N MET A 377 -0.35 -10.77 -22.96
CA MET A 377 0.94 -11.05 -23.58
C MET A 377 1.67 -12.17 -22.83
N PRO A 378 1.67 -13.42 -23.33
CA PRO A 378 2.09 -14.59 -22.56
C PRO A 378 3.59 -14.64 -22.26
N ASN A 379 4.42 -13.95 -23.05
CA ASN A 379 5.85 -13.86 -22.82
C ASN A 379 6.24 -12.66 -21.96
N GLY A 380 5.28 -11.91 -21.39
CA GLY A 380 5.55 -10.83 -20.45
C GLY A 380 6.29 -9.65 -21.07
N SER A 381 7.04 -8.91 -20.23
CA SER A 381 7.76 -7.70 -20.64
C SER A 381 9.19 -8.00 -21.09
N LEU A 382 9.74 -7.19 -21.99
CA LEU A 382 11.14 -7.25 -22.40
C LEU A 382 12.09 -7.13 -21.21
N HIS A 383 11.74 -6.32 -20.21
CA HIS A 383 12.51 -6.19 -18.97
C HIS A 383 12.78 -7.56 -18.30
N ASP A 384 11.79 -8.44 -18.26
CA ASP A 384 11.91 -9.76 -17.61
C ASP A 384 12.87 -10.69 -18.36
N HIS A 385 12.97 -10.53 -19.68
CA HIS A 385 13.86 -11.32 -20.54
C HIS A 385 15.31 -10.82 -20.51
N ILE A 386 15.53 -9.52 -20.30
CA ILE A 386 16.88 -8.94 -20.26
C ILE A 386 17.47 -9.03 -18.84
N PHE A 387 16.69 -8.69 -17.81
CA PHE A 387 17.22 -8.46 -16.46
C PHE A 387 16.85 -9.52 -15.43
N ASN A 388 15.93 -10.44 -15.75
CA ASN A 388 15.49 -11.46 -14.81
C ASN A 388 15.67 -12.89 -15.36
N PRO A 389 16.89 -13.45 -15.26
CA PRO A 389 17.20 -14.80 -15.75
C PRO A 389 16.41 -15.92 -15.06
N LYS A 390 15.75 -15.64 -13.94
CA LYS A 390 14.92 -16.61 -13.20
C LYS A 390 13.45 -16.59 -13.64
N ALA A 391 12.98 -15.48 -14.22
CA ALA A 391 11.59 -15.34 -14.69
C ALA A 391 11.41 -15.81 -16.14
N SER A 392 12.44 -15.69 -16.98
CA SER A 392 12.44 -16.20 -18.35
C SER A 392 13.25 -17.50 -18.44
N SER A 393 12.64 -18.58 -18.94
CA SER A 393 13.29 -19.90 -19.05
C SER A 393 14.43 -19.93 -20.07
N LYS A 394 14.57 -18.89 -20.92
CA LYS A 394 15.62 -18.74 -21.92
C LYS A 394 15.98 -17.27 -22.11
N ARG A 395 17.28 -16.95 -22.15
CA ARG A 395 17.79 -15.63 -22.57
C ARG A 395 17.46 -15.39 -24.05
N LEU A 396 17.24 -14.13 -24.42
CA LEU A 396 16.98 -13.76 -25.82
C LEU A 396 18.22 -14.01 -26.69
N SER A 397 18.03 -14.78 -27.76
CA SER A 397 19.03 -14.94 -28.83
C SER A 397 19.22 -13.65 -29.62
N TRP A 398 20.36 -13.52 -30.31
CA TRP A 398 20.61 -12.36 -31.17
C TRP A 398 19.51 -12.10 -32.22
N PRO A 399 19.01 -13.11 -32.98
CA PRO A 399 17.92 -12.88 -33.92
C PRO A 399 16.64 -12.34 -33.26
N GLN A 400 16.29 -12.82 -32.06
CA GLN A 400 15.15 -12.30 -31.30
C GLN A 400 15.38 -10.85 -30.87
N ARG A 401 16.56 -10.54 -30.33
CA ARG A 401 16.93 -9.16 -29.93
C ARG A 401 16.86 -8.19 -31.12
N LYS A 402 17.40 -8.60 -32.28
CA LYS A 402 17.29 -7.84 -33.53
C LYS A 402 15.83 -7.61 -33.91
N SER A 403 15.01 -8.66 -33.92
CA SER A 403 13.58 -8.56 -34.27
C SER A 403 12.84 -7.59 -33.34
N ILE A 404 13.06 -7.70 -32.03
CA ILE A 404 12.43 -6.84 -31.02
C ILE A 404 12.81 -5.37 -31.24
N ILE A 405 14.09 -5.07 -31.51
CA ILE A 405 14.54 -3.70 -31.80
C ILE A 405 13.81 -3.13 -33.02
N LEU A 406 13.70 -3.91 -34.10
CA LEU A 406 13.02 -3.49 -35.32
C LEU A 406 11.51 -3.33 -35.11
N ASP A 407 10.88 -4.23 -34.36
CA ASP A 407 9.46 -4.16 -34.01
C ASP A 407 9.14 -2.88 -33.23
N VAL A 408 9.95 -2.52 -32.23
CA VAL A 408 9.79 -1.28 -31.45
C VAL A 408 9.96 -0.06 -32.34
N ALA A 409 11.00 -0.03 -33.18
CA ALA A 409 11.24 1.07 -34.12
C ALA A 409 10.07 1.26 -35.10
N ASN A 410 9.51 0.16 -35.63
CA ASN A 410 8.33 0.20 -36.49
C ASN A 410 7.10 0.75 -35.77
N GLY A 411 6.87 0.35 -34.51
CA GLY A 411 5.80 0.90 -33.67
C GLY A 411 5.92 2.41 -33.49
N ILE A 412 7.10 2.90 -33.11
CA ILE A 412 7.37 4.34 -32.91
C ILE A 412 7.27 5.11 -34.24
N SER A 413 7.78 4.54 -35.34
CA SER A 413 7.66 5.14 -36.67
C SER A 413 6.21 5.34 -37.10
N TYR A 414 5.34 4.37 -36.82
CA TYR A 414 3.91 4.51 -37.06
C TYR A 414 3.28 5.65 -36.24
N LEU A 415 3.67 5.80 -34.96
CA LEU A 415 3.17 6.90 -34.12
C LEU A 415 3.60 8.29 -34.62
N HIS A 416 4.84 8.43 -35.06
CA HIS A 416 5.39 9.72 -35.50
C HIS A 416 4.97 10.10 -36.93
N ASN A 417 4.91 9.11 -37.82
CA ASN A 417 4.79 9.35 -39.27
C ASN A 417 3.51 8.75 -39.88
N GLY A 418 3.04 7.63 -39.33
CA GLY A 418 1.90 6.88 -39.87
C GLY A 418 0.53 7.45 -39.48
N ILE A 419 0.46 8.31 -38.46
CA ILE A 419 -0.78 8.95 -37.99
C ILE A 419 -0.59 10.47 -37.95
N LYS A 420 -1.66 11.22 -38.23
CA LYS A 420 -1.74 12.68 -38.06
C LYS A 420 -2.96 13.06 -37.18
N PRO A 421 -2.78 13.93 -36.16
CA PRO A 421 -1.50 14.47 -35.67
C PRO A 421 -0.57 13.36 -35.16
N ALA A 422 0.75 13.61 -35.19
CA ALA A 422 1.74 12.65 -34.71
C ALA A 422 1.56 12.41 -33.21
N ILE A 423 1.93 11.23 -32.73
CA ILE A 423 1.73 10.83 -31.33
C ILE A 423 3.09 10.57 -30.72
N PHE A 424 3.39 11.25 -29.61
CA PHE A 424 4.62 11.06 -28.83
C PHE A 424 4.29 10.21 -27.60
N HIS A 425 4.98 9.09 -27.43
CA HIS A 425 4.66 8.10 -26.40
C HIS A 425 5.12 8.52 -25.00
N ARG A 426 6.31 9.14 -24.88
CA ARG A 426 6.91 9.68 -23.64
C ARG A 426 7.31 8.68 -22.55
N ASP A 427 7.04 7.39 -22.72
CA ASP A 427 7.39 6.35 -21.73
C ASP A 427 7.84 5.04 -22.41
N ILE A 428 8.64 5.16 -23.46
CA ILE A 428 9.30 4.01 -24.10
C ILE A 428 10.37 3.48 -23.15
N LYS A 429 10.16 2.27 -22.61
CA LYS A 429 11.06 1.59 -21.68
C LYS A 429 10.85 0.08 -21.70
N ALA A 430 11.77 -0.70 -21.16
CA ALA A 430 11.77 -2.16 -21.31
C ALA A 430 10.55 -2.84 -20.67
N THR A 431 9.97 -2.25 -19.61
CA THR A 431 8.74 -2.77 -18.96
C THR A 431 7.49 -2.53 -19.81
N ASN A 432 7.53 -1.55 -20.71
CA ASN A 432 6.41 -1.17 -21.59
C ASN A 432 6.53 -1.79 -22.99
N ILE A 433 7.55 -2.63 -23.22
CA ILE A 433 7.65 -3.46 -24.42
C ILE A 433 7.20 -4.87 -24.05
N LEU A 434 6.01 -5.27 -24.50
CA LEU A 434 5.46 -6.59 -24.22
C LEU A 434 5.70 -7.55 -25.40
N LEU A 435 5.77 -8.84 -25.09
CA LEU A 435 6.07 -9.89 -26.06
C LEU A 435 4.86 -10.81 -26.24
N ASP A 436 4.38 -10.92 -27.48
CA ASP A 436 3.30 -11.85 -27.83
C ASP A 436 3.78 -13.31 -27.83
N SER A 437 2.87 -14.25 -28.13
CA SER A 437 3.19 -15.69 -28.21
C SER A 437 4.31 -16.06 -29.19
N ASN A 438 4.57 -15.23 -30.20
CA ASN A 438 5.60 -15.43 -31.23
C ASN A 438 6.89 -14.64 -30.95
N MET A 439 7.06 -14.09 -29.73
CA MET A 439 8.17 -13.23 -29.34
C MET A 439 8.25 -11.92 -30.14
N LYS A 440 7.14 -11.47 -30.71
CA LYS A 440 7.04 -10.19 -31.38
C LYS A 440 6.83 -9.08 -30.36
N ALA A 441 7.49 -7.94 -30.57
CA ALA A 441 7.40 -6.83 -29.64
C ALA A 441 6.22 -5.89 -29.96
N LEU A 442 5.49 -5.52 -28.90
CA LEU A 442 4.42 -4.54 -28.90
C LEU A 442 4.71 -3.46 -27.86
N VAL A 443 4.71 -2.19 -28.29
CA VAL A 443 4.82 -1.04 -27.40
C VAL A 443 3.47 -0.84 -26.70
N ALA A 444 3.49 -0.69 -25.37
CA ALA A 444 2.32 -0.57 -24.51
C ALA A 444 2.41 0.65 -23.59
N ASP A 445 1.32 0.93 -22.87
CA ASP A 445 1.16 2.00 -21.88
C ASP A 445 1.17 3.43 -22.47
N PHE A 446 0.00 3.87 -22.94
CA PHE A 446 -0.16 5.17 -23.58
C PHE A 446 -0.66 6.26 -22.62
N GLY A 447 -0.63 6.02 -21.31
CA GLY A 447 -1.10 6.97 -20.29
C GLY A 447 -0.47 8.36 -20.44
N LEU A 448 0.84 8.41 -20.71
CA LEU A 448 1.56 9.67 -20.87
C LEU A 448 1.53 10.23 -22.30
N ALA A 449 0.99 9.52 -23.28
CA ALA A 449 1.12 9.89 -24.68
C ALA A 449 0.53 11.27 -25.00
N LYS A 450 1.05 11.97 -26.01
CA LYS A 450 0.52 13.27 -26.43
C LYS A 450 0.48 13.41 -27.95
N GLN A 451 -0.56 14.05 -28.46
CA GLN A 451 -0.65 14.42 -29.86
C GLN A 451 0.14 15.71 -30.15
N SER A 452 0.80 15.76 -31.30
CA SER A 452 1.47 16.95 -31.81
C SER A 452 0.46 18.06 -32.14
N ARG A 453 0.90 19.31 -32.10
CA ARG A 453 0.12 20.47 -32.56
C ARG A 453 0.66 20.93 -33.90
N ASP A 454 -0.23 21.22 -34.85
CA ASP A 454 0.16 21.69 -36.18
C ASP A 454 0.98 22.99 -36.09
N GLY A 455 2.08 23.06 -36.85
CA GLY A 455 2.93 24.24 -36.96
C GLY A 455 3.89 24.51 -35.80
N GLN A 456 3.98 23.64 -34.79
CA GLN A 456 4.93 23.80 -33.67
C GLN A 456 6.11 22.82 -33.77
N SER A 457 7.33 23.33 -33.59
CA SER A 457 8.56 22.52 -33.59
C SER A 457 8.76 21.70 -32.30
N HIS A 458 8.12 22.12 -31.22
CA HIS A 458 8.12 21.45 -29.91
C HIS A 458 6.84 21.80 -29.16
N MET A 459 6.47 20.97 -28.20
CA MET A 459 5.38 21.23 -27.28
C MET A 459 5.93 21.43 -25.86
N THR A 460 5.66 22.60 -25.26
CA THR A 460 5.98 22.82 -23.85
C THR A 460 4.92 22.14 -22.98
N THR A 461 5.33 21.17 -22.18
CA THR A 461 4.44 20.41 -21.29
C THR A 461 5.16 20.05 -20.01
N ARG A 462 4.39 19.73 -18.95
CA ARG A 462 4.95 19.13 -17.73
C ARG A 462 5.82 17.93 -18.08
N ILE A 463 6.95 17.81 -17.41
CA ILE A 463 7.88 16.70 -17.53
C ILE A 463 7.22 15.45 -16.94
N ALA A 464 7.14 14.38 -17.73
CA ALA A 464 6.71 13.06 -17.28
C ALA A 464 7.46 11.99 -18.08
N GLY A 465 7.60 10.80 -17.50
CA GLY A 465 8.35 9.69 -18.08
C GLY A 465 9.31 9.08 -17.05
N THR A 466 9.97 8.00 -17.43
CA THR A 466 10.84 7.25 -16.51
C THR A 466 12.27 7.77 -16.53
N TYR A 467 12.83 8.05 -15.34
CA TYR A 467 14.21 8.52 -15.18
C TYR A 467 15.21 7.58 -15.88
N GLY A 468 16.19 8.16 -16.58
CA GLY A 468 17.13 7.44 -17.45
C GLY A 468 16.67 7.27 -18.90
N TYR A 469 15.35 7.19 -19.15
CA TYR A 469 14.77 7.13 -20.50
C TYR A 469 14.33 8.50 -21.03
N VAL A 470 14.11 9.47 -20.14
CA VAL A 470 13.72 10.84 -20.50
C VAL A 470 14.89 11.58 -21.15
N ALA A 471 14.64 12.19 -22.31
CA ALA A 471 15.64 12.96 -23.04
C ALA A 471 16.09 14.23 -22.28
N PRO A 472 17.38 14.61 -22.35
CA PRO A 472 17.94 15.72 -21.58
C PRO A 472 17.23 17.07 -21.80
N GLU A 473 16.94 17.45 -23.05
CA GLU A 473 16.25 18.70 -23.38
C GLU A 473 14.84 18.75 -22.80
N TYR A 474 14.17 17.59 -22.74
CA TYR A 474 12.83 17.50 -22.21
C TYR A 474 12.85 17.59 -20.69
N ALA A 475 13.81 16.92 -20.04
CA ALA A 475 14.03 17.03 -18.59
C ALA A 475 14.44 18.45 -18.15
N LEU A 476 15.22 19.16 -18.96
CA LEU A 476 15.73 20.50 -18.61
C LEU A 476 14.74 21.62 -18.93
N TYR A 477 14.06 21.55 -20.08
CA TYR A 477 13.29 22.66 -20.63
C TYR A 477 11.79 22.37 -20.80
N GLY A 478 11.35 21.12 -20.55
CA GLY A 478 9.97 20.72 -20.80
C GLY A 478 9.59 20.70 -22.30
N GLN A 479 10.58 20.74 -23.20
CA GLN A 479 10.39 20.74 -24.65
C GLN A 479 10.18 19.32 -25.17
N LEU A 480 8.92 18.96 -25.41
CA LEU A 480 8.58 17.66 -25.98
C LEU A 480 8.63 17.71 -27.51
N THR A 481 9.34 16.76 -28.09
CA THR A 481 9.45 16.52 -29.54
C THR A 481 9.43 15.01 -29.82
N GLU A 482 9.30 14.61 -31.09
CA GLU A 482 9.44 13.22 -31.51
C GLU A 482 10.82 12.64 -31.17
N LYS A 483 11.86 13.50 -31.09
CA LYS A 483 13.22 13.11 -30.72
C LYS A 483 13.35 12.68 -29.26
N GLY A 484 12.35 12.96 -28.42
CA GLY A 484 12.24 12.41 -27.07
C GLY A 484 12.08 10.89 -27.09
N ASP A 485 11.13 10.38 -27.87
CA ASP A 485 10.92 8.93 -28.02
C ASP A 485 12.11 8.25 -28.72
N VAL A 486 12.77 8.94 -29.66
CA VAL A 486 14.00 8.44 -30.31
C VAL A 486 15.11 8.25 -29.28
N TYR A 487 15.27 9.18 -28.33
CA TYR A 487 16.25 9.03 -27.25
C TYR A 487 15.95 7.79 -26.41
N SER A 488 14.70 7.63 -25.95
CA SER A 488 14.28 6.47 -25.16
C SER A 488 14.47 5.15 -25.94
N PHE A 489 14.19 5.14 -27.25
CA PHE A 489 14.49 4.01 -28.13
C PHE A 489 15.99 3.69 -28.17
N GLY A 490 16.86 4.70 -28.26
CA GLY A 490 18.30 4.51 -28.21
C GLY A 490 18.77 3.83 -26.92
N ILE A 491 18.20 4.22 -25.77
CA ILE A 491 18.45 3.56 -24.49
C ILE A 491 18.03 2.09 -24.54
N ILE A 492 16.83 1.79 -25.06
CA ILE A 492 16.34 0.41 -25.19
C ILE A 492 17.24 -0.45 -26.06
N VAL A 493 17.74 0.10 -27.18
CA VAL A 493 18.72 -0.61 -28.02
C VAL A 493 19.96 -0.96 -27.20
N LEU A 494 20.50 -0.05 -26.40
CA LEU A 494 21.68 -0.31 -25.57
C LEU A 494 21.40 -1.34 -24.47
N GLU A 495 20.23 -1.31 -23.84
CA GLU A 495 19.80 -2.32 -22.85
C GLU A 495 19.72 -3.71 -23.49
N ILE A 496 19.08 -3.82 -24.66
CA ILE A 496 18.97 -5.06 -25.43
C ILE A 496 20.35 -5.55 -25.87
N MET A 497 21.26 -4.68 -26.31
CA MET A 497 22.58 -5.10 -26.78
C MET A 497 23.48 -5.58 -25.65
N SER A 498 23.38 -4.96 -24.47
CA SER A 498 24.33 -5.18 -23.37
C SER A 498 23.85 -6.10 -22.27
N GLY A 499 22.54 -6.27 -22.11
CA GLY A 499 21.96 -6.93 -20.94
C GLY A 499 22.06 -6.10 -19.65
N LYS A 500 22.41 -4.81 -19.74
CA LYS A 500 22.57 -3.90 -18.59
C LYS A 500 21.36 -2.97 -18.46
N LYS A 501 21.03 -2.62 -17.21
CA LYS A 501 19.96 -1.65 -16.92
C LYS A 501 20.40 -0.25 -17.32
N VAL A 502 19.42 0.62 -17.60
CA VAL A 502 19.63 2.03 -17.95
C VAL A 502 20.60 2.78 -17.01
N LEU A 503 20.57 2.47 -15.71
CA LEU A 503 21.53 2.95 -14.73
C LEU A 503 22.37 1.77 -14.24
N GLU A 504 23.68 1.85 -14.50
CA GLU A 504 24.65 0.89 -13.99
C GLU A 504 25.28 1.41 -12.70
N GLU A 505 25.23 0.59 -11.66
CA GLU A 505 25.96 0.82 -10.42
C GLU A 505 27.44 0.50 -10.65
N VAL A 506 28.29 1.53 -10.67
CA VAL A 506 29.74 1.35 -10.74
C VAL A 506 30.23 0.90 -9.37
N LYS A 507 30.70 -0.35 -9.28
CA LYS A 507 31.31 -0.90 -8.07
C LYS A 507 32.81 -0.65 -8.09
N GLY A 508 33.33 0.15 -7.16
CA GLY A 508 34.75 0.54 -7.13
C GLY A 508 35.03 1.69 -6.16
N VAL A 509 36.19 2.35 -6.36
CA VAL A 509 36.72 3.39 -5.46
C VAL A 509 35.82 4.63 -5.34
N ASN A 510 35.09 4.98 -6.41
CA ASN A 510 34.05 6.00 -6.41
C ASN A 510 32.72 5.38 -6.84
N PRO A 511 31.92 4.84 -5.89
CA PRO A 511 30.61 4.27 -6.21
C PRO A 511 29.66 5.36 -6.73
N GLY A 512 29.05 5.10 -7.88
CA GLY A 512 28.15 6.04 -8.56
C GLY A 512 27.27 5.35 -9.59
N MET A 513 26.26 6.06 -10.09
CA MET A 513 25.40 5.60 -11.17
C MET A 513 25.90 6.17 -12.49
N VAL A 514 26.18 5.31 -13.47
CA VAL A 514 26.52 5.74 -14.83
C VAL A 514 25.35 5.38 -15.76
N LEU A 515 24.95 6.34 -16.60
CA LEU A 515 23.95 6.09 -17.63
C LEU A 515 24.54 5.12 -18.66
N ILE A 516 23.75 4.13 -19.07
CA ILE A 516 24.18 3.12 -20.06
C ILE A 516 24.70 3.75 -21.36
N ALA A 517 24.15 4.90 -21.75
CA ALA A 517 24.60 5.65 -22.91
C ALA A 517 26.03 6.17 -22.78
N ASP A 518 26.46 6.58 -21.59
CA ASP A 518 27.81 7.10 -21.32
C ASP A 518 28.83 5.98 -21.24
N TRP A 519 28.48 4.89 -20.57
CA TRP A 519 29.28 3.66 -20.55
C TRP A 519 29.53 3.12 -21.97
N ALA A 520 28.47 2.98 -22.77
CA ALA A 520 28.60 2.48 -24.14
C ALA A 520 29.37 3.45 -25.04
N TRP A 521 29.27 4.76 -24.80
CA TRP A 521 30.04 5.77 -25.53
C TRP A 521 31.54 5.62 -25.32
N GLU A 522 31.97 5.45 -24.07
CA GLU A 522 33.38 5.24 -23.72
C GLU A 522 33.95 4.01 -24.44
N LEU A 523 33.25 2.88 -24.38
CA LEU A 523 33.67 1.65 -25.07
C LEU A 523 33.83 1.86 -26.58
N VAL A 524 32.88 2.53 -27.23
CA VAL A 524 32.96 2.78 -28.67
C VAL A 524 34.10 3.72 -29.03
N LYS A 525 34.33 4.79 -28.25
CA LYS A 525 35.44 5.73 -28.48
C LYS A 525 36.81 5.10 -28.22
N SER A 526 36.91 4.15 -27.29
CA SER A 526 38.14 3.36 -27.06
C SER A 526 38.34 2.22 -28.08
N GLY A 527 37.48 2.06 -29.10
CA GLY A 527 37.56 0.95 -30.05
C GLY A 527 37.16 -0.42 -29.48
N ARG A 528 36.55 -0.46 -28.28
CA ARG A 528 36.15 -1.66 -27.53
C ARG A 528 34.65 -1.98 -27.67
N ILE A 529 34.06 -1.71 -28.83
CA ILE A 529 32.61 -1.85 -29.06
C ILE A 529 32.06 -3.26 -28.77
N GLU A 530 32.88 -4.30 -28.96
CA GLU A 530 32.48 -5.69 -28.70
C GLU A 530 32.23 -5.97 -27.21
N GLU A 531 32.88 -5.20 -26.32
CA GLU A 531 32.64 -5.26 -24.88
C GLU A 531 31.28 -4.69 -24.49
N ALA A 532 30.57 -4.02 -25.41
CA ALA A 532 29.22 -3.55 -25.18
C ALA A 532 28.18 -4.68 -25.29
N PHE A 533 28.52 -5.83 -25.89
CA PHE A 533 27.58 -6.92 -26.08
C PHE A 533 27.35 -7.71 -24.79
N ASP A 534 26.12 -8.19 -24.57
CA ASP A 534 25.82 -9.17 -23.53
C ASP A 534 26.74 -10.38 -23.65
N SER A 535 27.24 -10.89 -22.53
CA SER A 535 28.08 -12.10 -22.44
C SER A 535 27.56 -13.27 -23.28
N SER A 536 26.24 -13.45 -23.36
CA SER A 536 25.57 -14.52 -24.10
C SER A 536 25.66 -14.38 -25.63
N MET A 537 26.09 -13.22 -26.12
CA MET A 537 26.27 -12.93 -27.55
C MET A 537 27.75 -12.80 -27.96
N ARG A 538 28.69 -13.11 -27.05
CA ARG A 538 30.14 -12.97 -27.30
C ARG A 538 30.83 -14.25 -27.81
N ASP A 539 30.09 -15.31 -28.12
CA ASP A 539 30.64 -16.62 -28.46
C ASP A 539 31.41 -16.69 -29.81
N GLY A 540 31.54 -15.55 -30.51
CA GLY A 540 32.31 -15.43 -31.74
C GLY A 540 31.62 -15.97 -33.00
N THR A 541 30.47 -16.64 -32.86
CA THR A 541 29.71 -17.22 -33.99
C THR A 541 28.79 -16.20 -34.67
N LEU A 542 28.48 -15.10 -33.96
CA LEU A 542 27.56 -14.06 -34.39
C LEU A 542 28.25 -12.96 -35.22
N PRO A 543 27.53 -12.32 -36.16
CA PRO A 543 28.11 -11.30 -37.04
C PRO A 543 28.39 -10.00 -36.28
N LYS A 544 29.59 -9.88 -35.71
CA LYS A 544 30.00 -8.75 -34.86
C LYS A 544 29.81 -7.39 -35.52
N SER A 545 30.14 -7.25 -36.81
CA SER A 545 29.95 -6.00 -37.56
C SER A 545 28.48 -5.55 -37.60
N VAL A 546 27.56 -6.50 -37.79
CA VAL A 546 26.12 -6.24 -37.78
C VAL A 546 25.68 -5.86 -36.36
N MET A 547 26.14 -6.54 -35.33
CA MET A 547 25.79 -6.19 -33.94
C MET A 547 26.34 -4.81 -33.52
N SER A 548 27.57 -4.47 -33.93
CA SER A 548 28.18 -3.17 -33.70
C SER A 548 27.38 -2.04 -34.35
N ARG A 549 26.70 -2.32 -35.46
CA ARG A 549 25.80 -1.37 -36.12
C ARG A 549 24.65 -0.95 -35.20
N PHE A 550 24.04 -1.89 -34.47
CA PHE A 550 22.95 -1.62 -33.54
C PHE A 550 23.41 -0.76 -32.37
N VAL A 551 24.59 -1.03 -31.80
CA VAL A 551 25.16 -0.21 -30.71
C VAL A 551 25.40 1.23 -31.19
N ARG A 552 25.95 1.42 -32.40
CA ARG A 552 26.17 2.76 -32.98
C ARG A 552 24.87 3.52 -33.21
N VAL A 553 23.84 2.88 -33.77
CA VAL A 553 22.52 3.51 -33.93
C VAL A 553 21.91 3.84 -32.56
N GLY A 554 22.02 2.95 -31.58
CA GLY A 554 21.56 3.20 -30.21
C GLY A 554 22.21 4.44 -29.60
N LEU A 555 23.53 4.59 -29.74
CA LEU A 555 24.27 5.78 -29.27
C LEU A 555 23.87 7.06 -30.00
N LEU A 556 23.61 6.99 -31.31
CA LEU A 556 23.18 8.13 -32.10
C LEU A 556 21.75 8.56 -31.73
N CYS A 557 20.86 7.60 -31.50
CA CYS A 557 19.50 7.86 -31.02
C CYS A 557 19.51 8.44 -29.60
N ALA A 558 20.36 7.92 -28.71
CA ALA A 558 20.53 8.40 -27.33
C ALA A 558 21.51 9.58 -27.19
N HIS A 559 21.77 10.33 -28.27
CA HIS A 559 22.71 11.44 -28.21
C HIS A 559 22.14 12.62 -27.40
N ALA A 560 22.97 13.32 -26.61
CA ALA A 560 22.51 14.42 -25.77
C ALA A 560 21.94 15.60 -26.60
N MET A 561 22.58 15.92 -27.73
CA MET A 561 22.11 16.96 -28.65
C MET A 561 21.00 16.46 -29.57
N VAL A 562 19.83 17.11 -29.52
CA VAL A 562 18.63 16.79 -30.31
C VAL A 562 18.89 16.79 -31.82
N ALA A 563 19.67 17.76 -32.31
CA ALA A 563 19.97 17.94 -33.73
C ALA A 563 20.77 16.77 -34.34
N ILE A 564 21.50 16.02 -33.52
CA ILE A 564 22.30 14.87 -33.94
C ILE A 564 21.46 13.59 -34.00
N ARG A 565 20.38 13.53 -33.23
CA ARG A 565 19.51 12.34 -33.24
C ARG A 565 18.84 12.19 -34.60
N PRO A 566 18.82 11.01 -35.20
CA PRO A 566 18.04 10.77 -36.41
C PRO A 566 16.54 10.88 -36.09
N THR A 567 15.71 10.93 -37.13
CA THR A 567 14.31 10.51 -37.02
C THR A 567 14.25 9.00 -36.79
N ILE A 568 13.15 8.51 -36.22
CA ILE A 568 12.99 7.05 -36.02
C ILE A 568 13.00 6.28 -37.36
N SER A 569 12.51 6.88 -38.44
CA SER A 569 12.52 6.29 -39.79
C SER A 569 13.94 6.15 -40.35
N GLU A 570 14.80 7.16 -40.12
CA GLU A 570 16.23 7.07 -40.48
C GLU A 570 16.95 6.03 -39.60
N ALA A 571 16.64 5.99 -38.30
CA ALA A 571 17.17 4.97 -37.41
C ALA A 571 16.80 3.55 -37.87
N LEU A 572 15.56 3.33 -38.30
CA LEU A 572 15.10 2.06 -38.84
C LEU A 572 15.89 1.65 -40.10
N LYS A 573 16.02 2.56 -41.08
CA LYS A 573 16.84 2.33 -42.29
C LYS A 573 18.30 2.04 -41.96
N MET A 574 18.86 2.74 -40.95
CA MET A 574 20.19 2.42 -40.44
C MET A 574 20.22 1.02 -39.82
N LEU A 575 19.24 0.58 -39.04
CA LEU A 575 19.24 -0.76 -38.45
C LEU A 575 19.09 -1.88 -39.50
N GLU A 576 18.32 -1.62 -40.55
CA GLU A 576 18.06 -2.55 -41.65
C GLU A 576 19.26 -2.70 -42.61
N GLY A 577 20.11 -1.66 -42.70
CA GLY A 577 21.28 -1.66 -43.58
C GLY A 577 21.11 -0.82 -44.84
N ASP A 578 19.98 -0.12 -44.99
CA ASP A 578 19.62 0.62 -46.19
C ASP A 578 20.41 1.92 -46.37
N ILE A 579 20.87 2.53 -45.27
CA ILE A 579 21.67 3.77 -45.29
C ILE A 579 22.84 3.67 -44.33
N ASP A 580 23.97 4.29 -44.63
CA ASP A 580 25.14 4.27 -43.74
C ASP A 580 24.91 5.05 -42.43
N ILE A 581 25.63 4.65 -41.39
CA ILE A 581 25.59 5.35 -40.10
C ILE A 581 26.58 6.52 -40.17
N PRO A 582 26.15 7.75 -39.88
CA PRO A 582 27.06 8.88 -39.83
C PRO A 582 28.10 8.70 -38.70
N PRO A 583 29.29 9.33 -38.82
CA PRO A 583 30.28 9.33 -37.75
C PRO A 583 29.67 9.87 -36.44
N LEU A 584 30.04 9.24 -35.32
CA LEU A 584 29.57 9.66 -33.99
C LEU A 584 30.24 10.99 -33.59
N VAL A 585 29.49 12.09 -33.68
CA VAL A 585 29.88 13.44 -33.24
C VAL A 585 30.11 13.49 -31.74
N ASP A 586 31.14 14.19 -31.28
CA ASP A 586 31.48 14.25 -29.86
C ASP A 586 30.36 14.82 -28.98
N ARG A 587 30.16 14.19 -27.81
CA ARG A 587 29.17 14.63 -26.83
C ARG A 587 29.68 15.84 -26.06
N PRO A 588 28.81 16.81 -25.74
CA PRO A 588 29.13 17.81 -24.72
C PRO A 588 29.43 17.07 -23.40
N PRO A 589 30.44 17.50 -22.61
CA PRO A 589 30.71 16.91 -21.33
C PRO A 589 29.46 17.01 -20.42
N PRO A 590 29.09 15.96 -19.68
CA PRO A 590 27.90 15.95 -18.83
C PRO A 590 28.01 17.03 -17.75
N LEU A 591 26.92 17.79 -17.56
CA LEU A 591 26.80 18.93 -16.63
C LEU A 591 26.89 18.55 -15.13
N GLY A 592 27.19 17.29 -14.79
CA GLY A 592 27.16 16.78 -13.42
C GLY A 592 28.30 15.85 -13.02
N HIS A 593 29.37 15.73 -13.81
CA HIS A 593 30.47 14.81 -13.50
C HIS A 593 31.70 15.56 -12.95
N GLU A 594 32.36 15.00 -11.94
CA GLU A 594 33.59 15.50 -11.27
C GLU A 594 34.76 15.86 -12.21
N SER A 595 34.63 15.58 -13.51
CA SER A 595 35.51 16.08 -14.56
C SER A 595 35.59 17.62 -14.65
N ALA A 596 34.67 18.36 -14.03
CA ALA A 596 34.83 19.80 -13.81
C ALA A 596 35.85 20.16 -12.70
N ARG A 597 36.25 19.22 -11.84
CA ARG A 597 37.23 19.45 -10.77
C ARG A 597 38.62 18.87 -11.01
N LEU A 598 38.80 17.84 -11.84
CA LEU A 598 40.09 17.14 -11.93
C LEU A 598 40.72 17.04 -13.34
N SER A 599 39.98 17.29 -14.42
CA SER A 599 40.51 17.08 -15.79
C SER A 599 41.24 18.28 -16.41
N PHE A 600 41.32 19.44 -15.72
CA PHE A 600 42.14 20.57 -16.16
C PHE A 600 43.49 20.70 -15.43
N GLN A 601 43.80 19.80 -14.48
CA GLN A 601 45.03 19.90 -13.66
C GLN A 601 46.01 18.73 -13.77
N HIS A 602 45.75 17.67 -14.55
CA HIS A 602 46.63 16.47 -14.54
C HIS A 602 47.02 15.85 -15.88
N SER A 603 46.76 16.51 -17.02
CA SER A 603 47.22 16.03 -18.33
C SER A 603 48.36 16.85 -18.97
N ASN A 604 48.98 17.78 -18.24
CA ASN A 604 50.14 18.56 -18.74
C ASN A 604 51.45 18.37 -17.96
N SER A 605 51.54 17.43 -17.01
CA SER A 605 52.82 17.18 -16.33
C SER A 605 53.01 15.71 -16.02
N LEU A 606 53.89 15.08 -16.81
CA LEU A 606 54.55 13.77 -16.66
C LEU A 606 54.25 12.79 -17.80
N TRP A 607 54.67 13.17 -19.01
CA TRP A 607 55.37 12.29 -19.95
C TRP A 607 56.20 13.15 -20.90
N SER A 608 57.29 13.70 -20.37
CA SER A 608 58.45 14.10 -21.16
C SER A 608 59.67 14.19 -20.24
N SER A 609 60.09 13.03 -19.73
CA SER A 609 61.37 12.87 -19.05
C SER A 609 61.99 11.56 -19.48
N THR A 610 62.53 11.54 -20.71
CA THR A 610 63.79 10.87 -21.09
C THR A 610 64.01 10.98 -22.60
N GLN A 611 64.78 11.98 -23.02
CA GLN A 611 65.93 11.85 -23.93
C GLN A 611 66.59 13.21 -24.06
N GLY A 612 67.89 13.26 -23.76
CA GLY A 612 68.67 14.49 -23.77
C GLY A 612 69.17 14.86 -25.16
N SER A 613 69.43 16.15 -25.36
CA SER A 613 70.64 16.65 -26.04
C SER A 613 70.67 18.17 -25.97
N VAL A 614 71.72 18.65 -25.32
CA VAL A 614 72.48 19.90 -25.51
C VAL A 614 72.22 20.65 -26.83
N PHE A 615 71.96 21.97 -26.74
CA PHE A 615 72.49 23.11 -27.55
C PHE A 615 71.63 24.35 -27.22
N SER A 616 72.06 25.24 -26.33
CA SER A 616 72.81 26.49 -26.56
C SER A 616 72.09 27.58 -27.37
N SER A 617 72.01 28.74 -26.71
CA SER A 617 72.11 30.12 -27.24
C SER A 617 71.04 30.66 -28.19
N GLY A 618 70.17 31.52 -27.66
CA GLY A 618 70.45 32.96 -27.69
C GLY A 618 69.85 33.80 -28.82
N ILE A 619 69.31 34.95 -28.38
CA ILE A 619 69.30 36.29 -29.02
C ILE A 619 68.03 36.71 -29.77
N ASN A 620 67.34 37.66 -29.12
CA ASN A 620 66.70 38.91 -29.60
C ASN A 620 66.36 39.01 -31.09
N THR A 621 65.10 39.35 -31.40
CA THR A 621 64.56 40.73 -31.40
C THR A 621 63.05 40.69 -31.36
#